data_AF-A0A353Q4G0-F1
#
_entry.id   AF-A0A353Q4G0-F1
#
_cell.length_a   1.000
_cell.length_b   1.000
_cell.length_c   1.000
_cell.angle_alpha   90.00
_cell.angle_beta   90.00
_cell.angle_gamma   90.00
#
_symmetry.space_group_name_H-M   'P 1'
#
loop_
_entity.id
_entity.type
_entity.pdbx_description
1 polymer ?
#
loop_
_entity_poly.entity_id
_entity_poly.type
_entity_poly.pdbx_seq_one_letter_code
_entity_poly.pdbx_strand_id
1 'polypeptide(L)' 'YEREFSPLLSVEDHYPKYEVTMDDFWRDDIEGVKHIHIADFLRM' A
#
# COMPACT_ATOMS: atom_id res chain seq x y z
N TYR A 1 -5.70 10.05 2.41
CA TYR A 1 -5.50 8.80 3.16
C TYR A 1 -6.77 7.97 3.20
N GLU A 2 -7.88 8.45 3.75
CA GLU A 2 -9.08 7.61 3.88
C GLU A 2 -9.56 7.04 2.53
N ARG A 3 -9.51 7.81 1.43
CA ARG A 3 -9.90 7.34 0.09
C ARG A 3 -9.03 6.18 -0.42
N GLU A 4 -7.72 6.25 -0.19
CA GLU A 4 -6.75 5.28 -0.69
C GLU A 4 -6.74 3.99 0.14
N PHE A 5 -6.94 4.10 1.45
CA PHE A 5 -6.84 2.98 2.39
C PHE A 5 -8.18 2.33 2.76
N SER A 6 -9.29 3.07 2.78
CA SER A 6 -10.60 2.54 3.17
C SER A 6 -11.00 1.28 2.39
N PRO A 7 -10.82 1.21 1.05
CA PRO A 7 -11.11 -0.01 0.30
C PRO A 7 -10.24 -1.19 0.74
N LEU A 8 -8.95 -0.97 0.97
CA LEU A 8 -7.99 -2.03 1.35
C LEU A 8 -8.26 -2.55 2.76
N LEU A 9 -8.54 -1.65 3.71
CA LEU A 9 -8.82 -2.00 5.10
C LEU A 9 -10.19 -2.66 5.28
N SER A 10 -11.15 -2.37 4.39
CA SER A 10 -12.49 -3.01 4.43
C SER A 10 -12.48 -4.49 4.05
N VAL A 11 -11.39 -4.98 3.45
CA VAL A 11 -11.24 -6.39 3.08
C VAL A 11 -10.63 -7.16 4.24
N GLU A 12 -11.48 -7.88 4.98
CA GLU A 12 -11.10 -8.73 6.10
C GLU A 12 -10.46 -10.04 5.61
N ASP A 13 -9.21 -9.95 5.17
CA ASP A 13 -8.37 -11.10 4.84
C ASP A 13 -6.94 -10.93 5.35
N HIS A 14 -6.16 -12.01 5.28
CA HIS A 14 -4.75 -12.03 5.65
C HIS A 14 -3.81 -11.91 4.44
N TYR A 15 -4.32 -11.47 3.28
CA TYR A 15 -3.45 -11.26 2.12
C TYR A 15 -2.66 -9.95 2.28
N PRO A 16 -1.40 -9.92 1.83
CA PRO A 16 -0.60 -8.69 1.80
C PRO A 16 -1.29 -7.61 0.97
N LYS A 17 -1.36 -6.39 1.53
CA LYS A 17 -1.97 -5.22 0.89
C LYS A 17 -0.90 -4.18 0.63
N TYR A 18 -0.97 -3.51 -0.52
CA TYR A 18 0.04 -2.55 -0.96
C TYR A 18 -0.61 -1.30 -1.54
N GLU A 19 -0.17 -0.11 -1.13
CA GLU A 19 -0.32 1.11 -1.92
C GLU A 19 0.88 1.20 -2.85
N VAL A 20 0.66 1.03 -4.16
CA VAL A 20 1.70 1.18 -5.18
C VAL A 20 1.67 2.62 -5.71
N THR A 21 2.77 3.34 -5.58
CA THR A 21 2.87 4.75 -6.00
C THR A 21 4.12 5.05 -6.83
N MET A 22 4.11 6.15 -7.58
CA MET A 22 5.27 6.74 -8.24
C MET A 22 5.90 7.87 -7.42
N ASP A 23 5.32 8.21 -6.27
CA ASP A 23 5.87 9.24 -5.39
C ASP A 23 7.20 8.75 -4.79
N ASP A 24 8.23 9.60 -4.85
CA ASP A 24 9.52 9.36 -4.21
C ASP A 24 9.46 9.55 -2.67
N PHE A 25 8.32 9.99 -2.14
CA PHE A 25 8.13 10.23 -0.71
C PHE A 25 7.82 8.92 0.02
N TRP A 26 8.75 8.50 0.86
CA TRP A 26 8.55 7.38 1.77
C TRP A 26 7.52 7.73 2.85
N ARG A 27 6.54 6.84 3.06
CA ARG A 27 5.54 6.91 4.12
C ARG A 27 5.56 5.60 4.90
N ASP A 28 5.30 5.69 6.21
CA ASP A 28 5.16 4.52 7.06
C ASP A 28 4.01 3.61 6.59
N ASP A 29 4.09 2.32 6.91
CA ASP A 29 3.01 1.37 6.68
C ASP A 29 1.76 1.75 7.50
N ILE A 30 0.59 1.69 6.88
CA ILE A 30 -0.68 2.04 7.54
C ILE A 30 -1.47 0.76 7.76
N GLU A 31 -1.69 0.40 9.04
CA GLU A 31 -2.50 -0.76 9.43
C GLU A 31 -2.16 -2.06 8.67
N GLY A 32 -0.87 -2.27 8.40
CA GLY A 32 -0.37 -3.44 7.66
C GLY A 32 -0.43 -3.35 6.14
N VAL A 33 -0.95 -2.24 5.59
CA VAL A 33 -0.82 -1.88 4.18
C VAL A 33 0.56 -1.28 3.94
N LYS A 34 1.33 -1.90 3.06
CA LYS A 34 2.69 -1.48 2.74
C LYS A 34 2.72 -0.41 1.65
N HIS A 35 3.50 0.64 1.86
CA HIS A 35 3.79 1.59 0.78
C HIS A 35 4.96 1.06 -0.06
N ILE A 36 4.76 0.96 -1.37
CA ILE A 36 5.80 0.48 -2.29
C ILE A 36 5.89 1.37 -3.52
N HIS A 37 7.12 1.70 -3.91
CA HIS A 37 7.35 2.41 -5.16
C HIS A 37 7.11 1.46 -6.35
N ILE A 38 6.51 1.96 -7.43
CA ILE A 38 6.13 1.14 -8.58
C ILE A 38 7.31 0.38 -9.19
N ALA A 39 8.50 0.98 -9.19
CA ALA A 39 9.69 0.36 -9.75
C ALA A 39 10.18 -0.83 -8.91
N ASP A 40 9.86 -0.86 -7.61
CA ASP A 40 10.16 -1.98 -6.72
C ASP A 40 9.09 -3.06 -6.85
N PHE A 41 7.81 -2.66 -6.89
CA PHE A 41 6.69 -3.59 -7.10
C PHE A 41 6.85 -4.41 -8.39
N LEU A 42 7.28 -3.78 -9.49
CA LEU A 42 7.49 -4.46 -10.77
C LEU A 42 8.71 -5.39 -10.80
N ARG A 43 9.56 -5.36 -9.77
CA ARG A 43 10.75 -6.21 -9.64
C ARG A 43 10.57 -7.37 -8.64
N MET A 44 9.42 -7.46 -7.99
CA MET A 44 9.08 -8.51 -7.02
C MET A 44 8.81 -9.86 -7.68
#